data_AF-A0A7C4PML7-F1
#
_entry.id   AF-A0A7C4PML7-F1
#
_cell.length_a   1.000
_cell.length_b   1.000
_cell.length_c   1.000
_cell.angle_alpha   90.00
_cell.angle_beta   90.00
_cell.angle_gamma   90.00
#
_symmetry.space_group_name_H-M   'P 1'
#
loop_
_entity.id
_entity.type
_entity.pdbx_description
1 polymer ?
#
loop_
_entity_poly.entity_id
_entity_poly.type
_entity_poly.pdbx_seq_one_letter_code
_entity_poly.pdbx_strand_id
1 'polypeptide(L)'
;MELLQRISAFLAYLLPVVSWLYAWFFQRKSSLVMFHVRQSIGLFLFVLGMGVGWVIITWLLTWIPFGFLFGVVLFSLVIAALIVAVVLWLTGMVYALLGRVKMLPIIGEKANQLPIR
;
A
#
# COMPACT_ATOMS: atom_id res chain seq x y z
N MET A 1 24.24 3.35 -12.38
CA MET A 1 23.47 2.19 -11.87
C MET A 1 22.42 2.57 -10.84
N GLU A 2 22.65 3.58 -9.98
CA GLU A 2 21.64 4.03 -8.99
C GLU A 2 20.31 4.52 -9.59
N LEU A 3 20.34 5.28 -10.69
CA LEU A 3 19.14 5.93 -11.22
C LEU A 3 18.05 4.92 -11.66
N LEU A 4 18.44 3.87 -12.38
CA LEU A 4 17.49 2.85 -12.85
C LEU A 4 16.81 2.12 -11.69
N GLN A 5 17.55 1.86 -10.61
CA GLN A 5 17.00 1.22 -9.41
C GLN A 5 16.05 2.15 -8.68
N ARG A 6 16.39 3.45 -8.55
CA ARG A 6 15.50 4.47 -7.96
C ARG A 6 14.22 4.64 -8.77
N ILE A 7 14.31 4.69 -10.10
CA ILE A 7 13.13 4.75 -10.98
C ILE A 7 12.29 3.48 -10.84
N SER A 8 12.91 2.30 -10.84
CA SER A 8 12.18 1.03 -10.67
C SER A 8 11.49 0.96 -9.31
N ALA A 9 12.14 1.42 -8.25
CA ALA A 9 11.57 1.52 -6.91
C ALA A 9 10.42 2.52 -6.83
N PHE A 10 10.52 3.66 -7.53
CA PHE A 10 9.44 4.64 -7.63
C PHE A 10 8.23 4.07 -8.40
N LEU A 11 8.48 3.37 -9.51
CA LEU A 11 7.44 2.72 -10.31
C LEU A 11 6.64 1.69 -9.51
N ALA A 12 7.24 1.08 -8.49
CA ALA A 12 6.57 0.17 -7.55
C ALA A 12 5.33 0.79 -6.87
N TYR A 13 5.28 2.13 -6.76
CA TYR A 13 4.15 2.87 -6.19
C TYR A 13 3.19 3.41 -7.26
N LEU A 14 3.68 3.69 -8.47
CA LEU A 14 2.90 4.35 -9.53
C LEU A 14 2.04 3.38 -10.34
N LEU A 15 2.57 2.19 -10.62
CA LEU A 15 1.89 1.17 -11.43
C LEU A 15 1.81 -0.15 -10.65
N PRO A 16 0.94 -0.25 -9.61
CA PRO A 16 0.76 -1.47 -8.84
C PRO A 16 0.52 -2.69 -9.75
N VAL A 17 0.87 -3.88 -9.26
CA VAL A 17 0.84 -5.15 -10.00
C VAL A 17 1.85 -5.20 -11.15
N VAL A 18 1.75 -4.34 -12.17
CA VAL A 18 2.64 -4.36 -13.35
C VAL A 18 4.10 -4.11 -12.94
N SER A 19 4.34 -3.06 -12.16
CA SER A 19 5.69 -2.74 -11.67
C SER A 19 6.23 -3.78 -10.69
N TRP A 20 5.36 -4.44 -9.91
CA TRP A 20 5.76 -5.47 -8.95
C TRP A 20 6.22 -6.73 -9.68
N LEU A 21 5.47 -7.15 -10.69
CA LEU A 21 5.85 -8.27 -11.56
C LEU A 21 7.14 -7.96 -12.31
N TYR A 22 7.25 -6.77 -12.92
CA TYR A 22 8.48 -6.34 -13.56
C TYR A 22 9.68 -6.39 -12.58
N ALA A 23 9.53 -5.83 -11.39
CA ALA A 23 10.58 -5.85 -10.38
C ALA A 23 10.97 -7.28 -9.96
N TRP A 24 9.99 -8.16 -9.79
CA TRP A 24 10.22 -9.56 -9.44
C TRP A 24 11.01 -10.33 -10.52
N PHE A 25 10.67 -10.13 -11.80
CA PHE A 25 11.36 -10.84 -12.89
C PHE A 25 12.72 -10.23 -13.22
N PHE A 26 12.86 -8.90 -13.20
CA PHE A 26 14.02 -8.20 -13.76
C PHE A 26 14.90 -7.50 -12.72
N GLN A 27 14.39 -7.22 -11.51
CA GLN A 27 15.09 -6.44 -10.48
C GLN A 27 15.16 -7.13 -9.10
N ARG A 28 14.82 -8.43 -9.00
CA ARG A 28 14.83 -9.19 -7.72
C ARG A 28 16.14 -9.16 -6.93
N LYS A 29 17.27 -8.94 -7.60
CA LYS A 29 18.58 -8.84 -6.96
C LYS A 29 18.83 -7.47 -6.31
N SER A 30 18.00 -6.47 -6.62
CA SER A 30 18.12 -5.12 -6.06
C SER A 30 17.36 -5.05 -4.73
N SER A 31 18.11 -4.94 -3.63
CA SER A 31 17.53 -4.78 -2.30
C SER A 31 16.67 -3.52 -2.18
N LEU A 32 17.07 -2.42 -2.83
CA LEU A 32 16.31 -1.16 -2.87
C LEU A 32 14.95 -1.35 -3.56
N VAL A 33 14.94 -1.92 -4.77
CA VAL A 33 13.71 -2.12 -5.53
C VAL A 33 12.77 -3.06 -4.79
N MET A 34 13.29 -4.21 -4.34
CA MET A 34 12.49 -5.21 -3.64
C MET A 34 11.96 -4.72 -2.29
N PHE A 35 12.71 -3.85 -1.61
CA PHE A 35 12.20 -3.16 -0.42
C PHE A 35 10.98 -2.29 -0.75
N HIS A 36 11.07 -1.43 -1.76
CA HIS A 36 9.96 -0.55 -2.12
C HIS A 36 8.76 -1.30 -2.71
N VAL A 37 8.98 -2.43 -3.39
CA VAL A 37 7.90 -3.35 -3.80
C VAL A 37 7.17 -3.92 -2.58
N ARG A 38 7.88 -4.39 -1.55
CA ARG A 38 7.25 -4.85 -0.31
C ARG A 38 6.42 -3.75 0.34
N GLN A 39 6.98 -2.54 0.47
CA GLN A 39 6.30 -1.39 1.06
C GLN A 39 5.05 -0.98 0.25
N SER A 40 5.12 -0.98 -1.08
CA SER A 40 4.00 -0.61 -1.93
C SER A 40 2.89 -1.68 -1.93
N ILE A 41 3.23 -2.96 -1.92
CA ILE A 41 2.27 -4.06 -1.72
C ILE A 41 1.59 -3.91 -0.36
N GLY A 42 2.34 -3.68 0.71
CA GLY A 42 1.78 -3.49 2.04
C GLY A 42 0.80 -2.31 2.10
N LEU A 43 1.13 -1.19 1.46
CA LEU A 43 0.25 -0.03 1.37
C LEU A 43 -1.02 -0.32 0.55
N PHE A 44 -0.88 -1.02 -0.57
CA PHE A 44 -2.01 -1.42 -1.40
C PHE A 44 -2.96 -2.37 -0.63
N LEU A 45 -2.41 -3.38 0.04
CA LEU A 45 -3.18 -4.31 0.86
C LEU A 45 -3.86 -3.62 2.04
N PHE A 46 -3.24 -2.61 2.64
CA PHE A 46 -3.87 -1.78 3.67
C PHE A 46 -5.12 -1.06 3.12
N VAL A 47 -4.99 -0.36 1.99
CA VAL A 47 -6.12 0.35 1.37
C VAL A 47 -7.23 -0.62 0.96
N LEU A 48 -6.86 -1.74 0.32
CA LEU A 48 -7.80 -2.77 -0.07
C LEU A 48 -8.52 -3.37 1.15
N GLY A 49 -7.77 -3.67 2.22
CA GLY A 49 -8.31 -4.21 3.46
C GLY A 49 -9.29 -3.26 4.15
N MET A 50 -9.02 -1.95 4.16
CA MET A 50 -9.94 -0.95 4.70
C MET A 50 -11.26 -0.90 3.91
N GLY A 51 -11.19 -0.92 2.57
CA GLY A 51 -12.37 -0.92 1.72
C GLY A 51 -13.19 -2.21 1.85
N VAL A 52 -12.54 -3.37 1.75
CA VAL A 52 -13.19 -4.68 1.87
C VAL A 52 -13.79 -4.87 3.26
N GLY A 53 -13.06 -4.51 4.31
CA GLY A 53 -13.54 -4.58 5.69
C GLY A 53 -14.79 -3.71 5.90
N TRP A 54 -14.80 -2.49 5.35
CA TRP A 54 -15.99 -1.63 5.40
C TRP A 54 -17.19 -2.24 4.65
N VAL A 55 -16.98 -2.80 3.45
CA VAL A 55 -18.06 -3.47 2.69
C VAL A 55 -18.66 -4.62 3.49
N ILE A 56 -17.83 -5.48 4.06
CA ILE A 56 -18.28 -6.64 4.85
C ILE A 56 -19.06 -6.17 6.09
N ILE A 57 -18.52 -5.22 6.85
CA ILE A 57 -19.17 -4.70 8.06
C ILE A 57 -20.51 -4.05 7.69
N THR A 58 -20.55 -3.23 6.64
CA THR A 58 -21.77 -2.56 6.19
C THR A 58 -22.82 -3.56 5.74
N TRP A 59 -22.42 -4.60 4.99
CA TRP A 59 -23.32 -5.68 4.59
C TRP A 59 -23.90 -6.46 5.78
N LEU A 60 -23.11 -6.69 6.84
CA LEU A 60 -23.64 -7.29 8.08
C LEU A 60 -24.65 -6.36 8.77
N LEU A 61 -24.38 -5.07 8.78
CA LEU A 61 -25.27 -4.08 9.40
C LEU A 61 -26.59 -3.91 8.64
N THR A 62 -26.66 -4.21 7.34
CA THR A 62 -27.93 -4.07 6.59
C THR A 62 -29.01 -5.05 7.02
N TRP A 63 -28.67 -6.10 7.77
CA TRP A 63 -29.62 -7.04 8.37
C TRP A 63 -30.30 -6.49 9.64
N ILE A 64 -29.81 -5.37 10.18
CA ILE A 64 -30.38 -4.69 11.34
C ILE A 64 -31.22 -3.50 10.86
N PRO A 65 -32.46 -3.30 11.36
CA PRO A 65 -33.24 -2.10 11.05
C PRO A 65 -32.43 -0.82 11.34
N PHE A 66 -32.36 0.09 10.36
CA PHE A 66 -31.54 1.31 10.40
C PHE A 66 -30.01 1.09 10.49
N GLY A 67 -29.51 -0.16 10.48
CA GLY A 67 -28.09 -0.47 10.57
C GLY A 67 -27.24 0.11 9.45
N PHE A 68 -27.82 0.30 8.25
CA PHE A 68 -27.16 0.93 7.11
C PHE A 68 -26.62 2.35 7.42
N LEU A 69 -27.27 3.09 8.33
CA LEU A 69 -26.82 4.43 8.74
C LEU A 69 -25.42 4.37 9.39
N PHE A 70 -25.17 3.34 10.19
CA PHE A 70 -23.85 3.11 10.78
C PHE A 70 -22.82 2.77 9.70
N GLY A 71 -23.19 1.99 8.68
CA GLY A 71 -22.32 1.71 7.53
C GLY A 71 -21.89 2.99 6.80
N VAL A 72 -22.83 3.90 6.56
CA VAL A 72 -22.55 5.22 5.96
C VAL A 72 -21.59 6.03 6.83
N VAL A 73 -21.82 6.11 8.14
CA VAL A 73 -20.93 6.83 9.06
C VAL A 73 -19.55 6.19 9.10
N LEU A 74 -19.45 4.85 9.13
CA LEU A 74 -18.19 4.12 9.12
C LEU A 74 -17.35 4.36 7.86
N PHE A 75 -17.96 4.78 6.76
CA PHE A 75 -17.22 5.16 5.54
C PHE A 75 -16.26 6.34 5.79
N SER A 76 -16.55 7.20 6.78
CA SER A 76 -15.63 8.27 7.19
C SER A 76 -14.25 7.74 7.62
N LEU A 77 -14.18 6.54 8.21
CA LEU A 77 -12.92 5.88 8.57
C LEU A 77 -12.14 5.42 7.33
N VAL A 78 -12.85 4.98 6.29
CA VAL A 78 -12.22 4.64 5.00
C VAL A 78 -11.62 5.89 4.37
N ILE A 79 -12.35 7.01 4.39
CA ILE A 79 -11.84 8.30 3.90
C ILE A 79 -10.59 8.72 4.68
N ALA A 80 -10.63 8.67 6.01
CA ALA A 80 -9.48 9.00 6.85
C ALA A 80 -8.26 8.10 6.54
N ALA A 81 -8.49 6.79 6.38
CA ALA A 81 -7.43 5.85 6.01
C ALA A 81 -6.87 6.12 4.60
N LEU A 82 -7.71 6.53 3.64
CA LEU A 82 -7.27 6.92 2.30
C LEU A 82 -6.39 8.16 2.34
N ILE A 83 -6.74 9.17 3.15
CA ILE A 83 -5.91 10.37 3.33
C ILE A 83 -4.53 9.98 3.88
N VAL A 84 -4.49 9.15 4.93
CA VAL A 84 -3.23 8.62 5.47
C VAL A 84 -2.47 7.83 4.40
N ALA A 85 -3.15 6.97 3.64
CA ALA A 85 -2.53 6.17 2.60
C ALA A 85 -1.90 7.04 1.49
N VAL A 86 -2.54 8.16 1.11
CA VAL A 86 -1.97 9.12 0.15
C VAL A 86 -0.69 9.74 0.69
N VAL A 87 -0.67 10.14 1.97
CA VAL A 87 0.56 10.67 2.60
C VAL A 87 1.68 9.62 2.61
N LEU A 88 1.37 8.38 2.97
CA LEU A 88 2.32 7.26 2.95
C LEU A 88 2.80 6.95 1.53
N TRP A 89 1.92 7.01 0.55
CA TRP A 89 2.22 6.79 -0.86
C TRP A 89 3.23 7.81 -1.39
N LEU A 90 2.97 9.10 -1.16
CA LEU A 90 3.89 10.19 -1.51
C LEU A 90 5.23 10.05 -0.78
N THR A 91 5.19 9.73 0.52
CA THR A 91 6.41 9.51 1.32
C THR A 91 7.26 8.36 0.75
N GLY A 92 6.62 7.25 0.38
CA GLY A 92 7.28 6.09 -0.22
C GLY A 92 7.92 6.41 -1.56
N MET A 93 7.22 7.16 -2.41
CA MET A 93 7.75 7.67 -3.68
C MET A 93 8.98 8.56 -3.48
N VAL A 94 8.90 9.51 -2.55
CA VAL A 94 10.03 10.40 -2.23
C VAL A 94 11.23 9.59 -1.73
N TYR A 95 11.02 8.63 -0.83
CA TYR A 95 12.10 7.77 -0.35
C TYR A 95 12.71 6.93 -1.48
N ALA A 96 11.91 6.40 -2.40
CA ALA A 96 12.39 5.65 -3.56
C ALA A 96 13.27 6.51 -4.49
N LEU A 97 12.83 7.73 -4.81
CA LEU A 97 13.60 8.67 -5.63
C LEU A 97 14.91 9.10 -4.96
N LEU A 98 14.90 9.24 -3.63
CA LEU A 98 16.08 9.53 -2.82
C LEU A 98 16.97 8.28 -2.58
N GLY A 99 16.55 7.09 -3.01
CA GLY A 99 17.27 5.83 -2.76
C GLY A 99 17.31 5.39 -1.30
N ARG A 100 16.36 5.83 -0.47
CA ARG A 100 16.33 5.57 0.97
C ARG A 100 15.53 4.31 1.30
N VAL A 101 16.18 3.35 1.94
CA VAL A 101 15.55 2.16 2.52
C VAL A 101 14.96 2.52 3.90
N LYS A 102 13.84 3.26 3.89
CA LYS A 102 13.12 3.66 5.11
C LYS A 102 11.69 3.18 5.07
N MET A 103 11.26 2.51 6.15
CA MET A 103 9.93 1.93 6.25
C MET A 103 8.86 3.03 6.31
N LEU A 104 7.72 2.76 5.69
CA LEU A 104 6.54 3.59 5.85
C LEU A 104 6.01 3.47 7.29
N PRO A 105 5.60 4.57 7.94
CA PRO A 105 4.96 4.48 9.24
C PRO A 105 3.66 3.65 9.16
N ILE A 106 3.27 3.05 10.28
CA ILE A 106 2.05 2.23 10.49
C ILE A 106 2.09 0.86 9.80
N ILE A 107 2.45 0.80 8.52
CA ILE A 107 2.34 -0.42 7.70
C ILE A 107 3.70 -1.05 7.35
N GLY A 108 4.79 -0.30 7.44
CA GLY A 108 6.05 -0.67 6.83
C GLY A 108 6.73 -1.88 7.45
N GLU A 109 6.53 -2.10 8.75
CA GLU A 109 7.05 -3.29 9.44
C GLU A 109 6.37 -4.57 8.93
N LYS A 110 5.03 -4.59 8.92
CA LYS A 110 4.24 -5.71 8.38
C LYS A 110 4.54 -5.95 6.90
N ALA A 111 4.67 -4.87 6.13
CA ALA A 111 5.04 -4.95 4.71
C ALA A 111 6.42 -5.61 4.50
N ASN A 112 7.39 -5.33 5.37
CA ASN A 112 8.73 -5.91 5.24
C ASN A 112 8.80 -7.40 5.61
N GLN A 113 7.80 -7.94 6.30
CA GLN A 113 7.68 -9.36 6.62
C GLN A 113 7.14 -10.20 5.45
N LEU A 114 6.69 -9.57 4.37
CA LEU A 114 6.23 -10.28 3.18
C LEU A 114 7.35 -11.20 2.64
N PRO A 115 7.04 -12.48 2.31
CA PRO A 115 8.02 -13.48 1.88
C PRO A 115 8.45 -13.29 0.40
N ILE A 116 8.76 -12.06 0.03
CA ILE A 116 9.12 -11.64 -1.33
C ILE A 116 10.56 -11.11 -1.24
N ARG A 117 11.54 -11.84 -1.78
CA ARG A 117 12.97 -11.50 -1.72
C ARG A 117 13.45 -10.80 -2.99
#